data_AF-A0A378VZK3-F1
#
_entry.id   AF-A0A378VZK3-F1
#
_cell.length_a   1.000
_cell.length_b   1.000
_cell.length_c   1.000
_cell.angle_alpha   90.00
_cell.angle_beta   90.00
_cell.angle_gamma   90.00
#
_symmetry.space_group_name_H-M   'P 1'
#
loop_
_entity.id
_entity.type
_entity.pdbx_description
1 polymer ?
#
loop_
_entity_poly.entity_id
_entity_poly.type
_entity_poly.pdbx_seq_one_letter_code
_entity_poly.pdbx_strand_id
1 'polypeptide(L)'
;MWFKQISFYPLNKEKLPEADVLADKLAEAEFTHCQGLDWFSEGFTAPVSFSPELVFPADFTLRVALKKRKKSCLPASSAIFGREGSGNPKQ
;
A
#
# COMPACT_ATOMS: atom_id res chain seq x y z
N MET A 1 -1.14 -12.12 16.38
CA MET A 1 -1.20 -12.87 15.11
C MET A 1 0.20 -13.33 14.73
N TRP A 2 0.35 -14.53 14.16
CA TRP A 2 1.65 -15.08 13.70
C TRP A 2 1.85 -14.79 12.21
N PHE A 3 3.10 -14.61 11.77
CA PHE A 3 3.42 -14.36 10.36
C PHE A 3 3.11 -15.61 9.52
N LYS A 4 2.29 -15.46 8.47
CA LYS A 4 1.97 -16.55 7.54
C LYS A 4 3.08 -16.82 6.53
N GLN A 5 3.93 -15.82 6.29
CA GLN A 5 5.07 -15.86 5.37
C GLN A 5 6.18 -14.99 5.95
N ILE A 6 7.43 -15.41 5.75
CA ILE A 6 8.63 -14.70 6.22
C ILE A 6 9.63 -14.62 5.07
N SER A 7 10.18 -13.42 4.85
CA SER A 7 11.28 -13.17 3.93
C SER A 7 12.38 -12.45 4.70
N PHE A 8 13.62 -12.91 4.54
CA PHE A 8 14.77 -12.37 5.25
C PHE A 8 15.54 -11.40 4.34
N TYR A 9 15.84 -10.22 4.88
CA TYR A 9 16.65 -9.21 4.23
C TYR A 9 17.77 -8.80 5.19
N PRO A 10 19.03 -9.15 4.91
CA PRO A 10 20.14 -8.71 5.75
C PRO A 10 20.31 -7.19 5.62
N LEU A 11 20.18 -6.49 6.75
CA LEU A 11 20.37 -5.05 6.83
C LEU A 11 21.73 -4.73 7.45
N ASN A 12 22.37 -3.66 6.96
CA ASN A 12 23.60 -3.16 7.58
C ASN A 12 23.24 -2.39 8.86
N LYS A 13 23.74 -2.89 10.00
CA LYS A 13 23.45 -2.33 11.33
C LYS A 13 23.95 -0.91 11.53
N GLU A 14 25.01 -0.52 10.83
CA GLU A 14 25.62 0.83 10.92
C GLU A 14 24.76 1.91 10.25
N LYS A 15 23.80 1.51 9.40
CA LYS A 15 22.93 2.41 8.64
C LYS A 15 21.47 2.34 9.08
N LEU A 16 21.19 1.74 10.24
CA LEU A 16 19.82 1.67 10.74
C LEU A 16 19.40 3.05 11.27
N PRO A 17 18.31 3.62 10.77
CA PRO A 17 17.77 4.86 11.33
C PRO A 17 17.21 4.62 12.73
N GLU A 18 17.24 5.66 13.57
CA GLU A 18 16.54 5.66 14.86
C GLU A 18 15.03 5.54 14.64
N ALA A 19 14.32 5.01 15.65
CA ALA A 19 12.88 4.75 15.56
C ALA A 19 12.07 6.01 15.27
N ASP A 20 12.48 7.15 15.84
CA ASP A 20 11.81 8.45 15.64
C ASP A 20 11.99 8.96 14.20
N VAL A 21 13.23 8.91 13.67
CA VAL A 21 13.51 9.28 12.27
C VAL A 21 12.76 8.37 11.29
N LEU A 22 12.63 7.09 11.64
CA LEU A 22 11.83 6.15 10.87
C LEU A 22 10.35 6.53 10.93
N ALA A 23 9.81 6.85 12.10
CA ALA A 23 8.41 7.24 12.27
C ALA A 23 8.06 8.50 11.47
N ASP A 24 8.92 9.53 11.49
CA ASP A 24 8.73 10.77 10.74
C ASP A 24 8.65 10.51 9.22
N LYS A 25 9.56 9.69 8.69
CA LYS A 25 9.55 9.33 7.27
C LYS A 25 8.35 8.47 6.88
N LEU A 26 7.88 7.62 7.78
CA LEU A 26 6.70 6.79 7.55
C LEU A 26 5.42 7.60 7.62
N ALA A 27 5.38 8.68 8.41
CA ALA A 27 4.25 9.60 8.48
C ALA A 27 4.05 10.36 7.16
N GLU A 28 5.13 10.72 6.45
CA GLU A 28 5.04 11.30 5.11
C GLU A 28 4.39 10.35 4.09
N ALA A 29 4.54 9.03 4.31
CA ALA A 29 3.97 7.97 3.49
C ALA A 29 2.78 7.26 4.17
N GLU A 30 2.06 7.96 5.04
CA GLU A 30 0.88 7.41 5.73
C GLU A 30 -0.21 7.01 4.72
N PHE A 31 -0.91 5.91 5.04
CA PHE A 31 -2.00 5.40 4.22
C PHE A 31 -3.09 6.45 4.02
N THR A 32 -3.18 6.94 2.79
CA THR A 32 -4.25 7.83 2.35
C THR A 32 -5.30 7.05 1.55
N HIS A 33 -6.57 7.38 1.76
CA HIS A 33 -7.66 6.77 1.01
C HIS A 33 -7.55 7.08 -0.49
N CYS A 34 -7.70 6.07 -1.36
CA CYS A 34 -7.73 6.25 -2.82
C CYS A 34 -8.77 7.30 -3.22
N GLN A 35 -8.33 8.44 -3.78
CA GLN A 35 -9.23 9.48 -4.29
C GLN A 35 -9.41 9.28 -5.80
N GLY A 36 -10.61 9.58 -6.32
CA GLY A 36 -10.83 9.65 -7.77
C GLY A 36 -10.45 8.39 -8.58
N LEU A 37 -9.39 8.49 -9.39
CA LEU A 37 -8.91 7.54 -10.41
C LEU A 37 -7.83 6.56 -9.92
N ASP A 38 -7.43 6.62 -8.65
CA ASP A 38 -6.36 5.76 -8.13
C ASP A 38 -6.78 4.29 -8.15
N TRP A 39 -6.05 3.48 -8.92
CA TRP A 39 -6.28 2.04 -9.05
C TRP A 39 -5.86 1.25 -7.80
N PHE A 40 -4.86 1.75 -7.08
CA PHE A 40 -4.43 1.25 -5.78
C PHE A 40 -3.90 2.41 -4.94
N SER A 41 -4.07 2.32 -3.62
CA SER A 41 -3.34 3.11 -2.64
C SER A 41 -2.49 2.18 -1.80
N GLU A 42 -1.29 2.62 -1.48
CA GLU A 42 -0.36 1.95 -0.61
C GLU A 42 0.19 2.99 0.36
N GLY A 43 0.23 2.66 1.64
CA GLY A 43 0.81 3.52 2.65
C GLY A 43 0.90 2.84 4.00
N PHE A 44 1.62 3.47 4.91
CA PHE A 44 1.89 2.92 6.22
C PHE A 44 0.71 3.11 7.17
N THR A 45 0.54 2.16 8.08
CA THR A 45 -0.51 2.16 9.09
C THR A 45 0.06 1.64 10.40
N ALA A 46 -0.62 1.94 11.51
CA ALA A 46 -0.26 1.35 12.79
C ALA A 46 -0.22 -0.20 12.71
N PRO A 47 0.89 -0.84 13.11
CA PRO A 47 1.07 -2.28 13.04
C PRO A 47 0.30 -3.03 14.12
N VAL A 48 -0.12 -2.32 15.16
CA VAL A 48 -0.89 -2.85 16.30
C VAL A 48 -2.20 -2.08 16.43
N SER A 49 -3.25 -2.77 16.86
CA SER A 49 -4.58 -2.15 17.00
C SER A 49 -4.73 -1.27 18.24
N PHE A 50 -3.78 -1.32 19.17
CA PHE A 50 -3.84 -0.62 20.46
C PHE A 50 -2.96 0.62 20.55
N SER A 51 -2.07 0.85 19.56
CA SER A 51 -1.26 2.07 19.47
C SER A 51 -1.45 2.68 18.08
N PRO A 52 -1.65 4.00 17.97
CA PRO A 52 -1.71 4.68 16.68
C PRO A 52 -0.32 4.92 16.05
N GLU A 53 0.78 4.54 16.73
CA GLU A 53 2.13 4.74 16.22
C GLU A 53 2.42 3.90 14.97
N LEU A 54 3.03 4.53 13.96
CA LEU A 54 3.41 3.87 12.70
C LEU A 54 4.61 2.92 12.87
N VAL A 55 5.47 3.21 13.85
CA VAL A 55 6.59 2.36 14.27
C VAL A 55 6.29 1.89 15.67
N PHE A 56 6.25 0.57 15.86
CA PHE A 56 6.08 -0.02 17.18
C PHE A 56 7.40 -0.63 17.66
N PRO A 57 8.09 -0.01 18.64
CA PRO A 57 9.26 -0.60 19.27
C PRO A 57 8.86 -1.73 20.22
N ALA A 58 9.49 -2.89 20.06
CA ALA A 58 9.34 -4.06 20.92
C ALA A 58 10.73 -4.64 21.25
N ASP A 59 11.24 -4.29 22.43
CA ASP A 59 12.60 -4.60 22.89
C ASP A 59 13.67 -4.14 21.88
N PHE A 60 14.26 -5.08 21.12
CA PHE A 60 15.28 -4.83 20.11
C PHE A 60 14.73 -4.88 18.67
N THR A 61 13.41 -4.88 18.51
CA THR A 61 12.74 -5.06 17.22
C THR A 61 11.82 -3.88 16.93
N LEU A 62 11.91 -3.35 15.72
CA LEU A 62 10.95 -2.36 15.22
C LEU A 62 9.95 -3.06 14.32
N ARG A 63 8.66 -2.81 14.55
CA ARG A 63 7.57 -3.31 13.71
C ARG A 63 6.94 -2.16 12.96
N VAL A 64 6.70 -2.37 11.68
CA VAL A 64 5.99 -1.45 10.78
C VAL A 64 4.97 -2.26 9.98
N ALA A 65 3.87 -1.62 9.58
CA ALA A 65 2.86 -2.26 8.73
C ALA A 65 2.57 -1.39 7.51
N LEU A 66 2.66 -2.02 6.34
CA LEU A 66 2.27 -1.41 5.07
C LEU A 66 0.90 -1.96 4.67
N LYS A 67 -0.05 -1.04 4.44
CA LYS A 67 -1.40 -1.38 3.99
C LYS A 67 -1.55 -1.00 2.53
N LYS A 68 -1.84 -2.00 1.70
CA LYS A 68 -2.21 -1.80 0.30
C LYS A 68 -3.71 -2.00 0.13
N ARG A 69 -4.40 -0.98 -0.35
CA ARG A 69 -5.81 -1.04 -0.74
C ARG A 69 -5.91 -0.90 -2.25
N LYS A 70 -6.38 -1.95 -2.92
CA LYS A 70 -6.77 -1.86 -4.32
C LYS A 70 -8.16 -1.25 -4.42
N LYS A 71 -8.36 -0.26 -5.29
CA LYS A 71 -9.71 0.26 -5.55
C LYS A 71 -10.51 -0.83 -6.25
N SER A 72 -11.78 -0.88 -5.87
CA SER A 72 -12.79 -1.88 -6.22
C SER A 72 -12.57 -2.50 -7.60
N CYS A 73 -12.56 -3.83 -7.64
CA CYS A 73 -12.46 -4.65 -8.83
C CYS A 73 -13.36 -4.14 -9.97
N LEU A 74 -12.77 -3.42 -10.92
CA LEU A 74 -13.30 -3.36 -12.28
C LEU A 74 -12.90 -4.69 -12.93
N PRO A 75 -13.84 -5.62 -13.18
CA PRO A 75 -13.52 -6.78 -13.99
C PRO A 75 -13.06 -6.29 -15.37
N ALA A 76 -11.96 -6.83 -15.88
CA ALA A 76 -11.34 -6.42 -17.15
C ALA A 76 -12.28 -6.51 -18.38
N SER A 77 -13.49 -7.03 -18.21
CA SER A 77 -14.49 -7.24 -19.27
C SER A 77 -15.29 -5.99 -19.65
N SER A 78 -15.26 -4.89 -18.89
CA SER A 78 -16.06 -3.70 -19.20
C SER A 78 -15.37 -2.70 -20.16
N ALA A 79 -14.19 -3.04 -20.68
CA ALA A 79 -13.48 -2.21 -21.67
C ALA A 79 -13.89 -2.50 -23.13
N ILE A 80 -14.78 -3.47 -23.38
CA ILE A 80 -15.26 -3.83 -24.73
C ILE A 80 -16.78 -3.60 -24.81
N PHE A 81 -17.22 -2.35 -24.72
CA PHE A 81 -18.56 -1.98 -25.18
C PHE A 81 -18.57 -0.51 -25.59
N GLY A 82 -18.09 -0.25 -26.80
CA GLY A 82 -17.97 1.11 -27.32
C GLY A 82 -17.42 1.17 -28.74
N ARG A 83 -17.86 0.26 -29.62
CA ARG A 83 -17.66 0.41 -31.08
C ARG A 83 -18.73 -0.37 -31.85
N GLU A 84 -19.99 0.02 -31.66
CA GLU A 84 -21.00 -0.18 -32.70
C GLU A 84 -21.57 1.18 -33.10
N GLY A 85 -21.62 1.39 -34.42
CA GLY A 85 -22.33 2.50 -35.06
C GLY A 85 -21.44 3.54 -35.72
N SER A 86 -21.09 3.34 -37.00
CA SER A 86 -21.30 4.33 -38.07
C SER A 86 -20.61 3.94 -39.38
N GLY A 87 -21.39 3.76 -40.45
CA GLY A 87 -20.94 4.13 -41.81
C GLY A 87 -20.91 3.05 -42.91
N ASN A 88 -22.09 2.59 -43.35
CA ASN A 88 -22.54 2.40 -44.74
C ASN A 88 -21.49 2.11 -45.87
N PRO A 89 -21.57 0.98 -46.62
CA PRO A 89 -20.99 0.90 -47.95
C PRO A 89 -22.00 1.38 -49.00
N LYS A 90 -21.77 2.57 -49.56
CA LYS A 90 -22.39 2.99 -50.83
C LYS A 90 -21.61 2.37 -52.00
N GLN A 91 -22.39 1.72 -52.87
CA GLN A 91 -22.16 1.41 -54.30
C GLN A 91 -21.04 0.43 -54.64
#